data_AF-A0A432J2E4-F1
#
_entry.id   AF-A0A432J2E4-F1
#
_cell.length_a   1.000
_cell.length_b   1.000
_cell.length_c   1.000
_cell.angle_alpha   90.00
_cell.angle_beta   90.00
_cell.angle_gamma   90.00
#
_symmetry.space_group_name_H-M   'P 1'
#
loop_
_entity.id
_entity.type
_entity.pdbx_description
1 polymer ?
#
loop_
_entity_poly.entity_id
_entity_poly.type
_entity_poly.pdbx_seq_one_letter_code
_entity_poly.pdbx_strand_id
1 'polypeptide(L)'
;MSSRTAKPDTNEMTEAASNGKNPVVSGVHNALRASIGLFALGKDEVEAVVNRMVERGELAEKDGRKIVVDLFDRPRKRVRRMNENVESAFDEQMNAILKTLNVPTQADLQELGDKLGDLADKVDQLSKRISS
;
A
#
# COMPACT_ATOMS: atom_id res chain seq x y z
N MET A 1 -14.62 59.52 -1.98
CA MET A 1 -14.77 58.44 -2.98
C MET A 1 -13.84 57.29 -2.62
N SER A 2 -14.42 56.09 -2.55
CA SER A 2 -13.84 54.74 -2.73
C SER A 2 -12.56 54.37 -1.96
N SER A 3 -12.67 53.66 -0.83
CA SER A 3 -12.95 52.21 -0.67
C SER A 3 -11.69 51.35 -0.71
N ARG A 4 -11.25 50.83 0.44
CA ARG A 4 -10.70 49.47 0.55
C ARG A 4 -10.61 49.01 2.02
N THR A 5 -11.68 48.40 2.50
CA THR A 5 -11.66 47.58 3.72
C THR A 5 -11.47 46.11 3.32
N ALA A 6 -10.41 45.51 3.87
CA ALA A 6 -10.24 44.12 4.29
C ALA A 6 -10.73 42.96 3.39
N LYS A 7 -9.76 42.13 2.98
CA LYS A 7 -9.90 40.68 2.97
C LYS A 7 -8.54 40.04 3.30
N PRO A 8 -8.42 39.14 4.29
CA PRO A 8 -7.21 38.37 4.51
C PRO A 8 -7.26 37.12 3.62
N ASP A 9 -6.62 37.16 2.46
CA ASP A 9 -6.44 35.96 1.66
C ASP A 9 -5.32 35.12 2.28
N THR A 10 -5.79 34.10 2.99
CA THR A 10 -5.04 32.99 3.56
C THR A 10 -4.49 32.16 2.41
N ASN A 11 -3.29 32.48 1.94
CA ASN A 11 -2.46 31.52 1.23
C ASN A 11 -0.97 31.89 1.25
N GLU A 12 -0.43 32.10 2.44
CA GLU A 12 1.02 32.01 2.66
C GLU A 12 1.37 30.56 2.98
N MET A 13 1.58 29.72 1.96
CA MET A 13 2.27 28.45 2.14
C MET A 13 3.04 28.04 0.88
N THR A 14 4.09 28.78 0.54
CA THR A 14 5.22 28.20 -0.20
C THR A 14 6.51 28.88 0.22
N GLU A 15 6.93 28.67 1.47
CA GLU A 15 8.34 28.82 1.80
C GLU A 15 9.08 27.50 1.55
N ALA A 16 10.17 27.67 0.82
CA ALA A 16 11.08 26.63 0.40
C ALA A 16 11.88 26.08 1.58
N ALA A 17 11.96 24.75 1.69
CA ALA A 17 13.12 24.08 2.28
C ALA A 17 13.13 22.59 1.92
N SER A 18 14.21 22.14 1.27
CA SER A 18 14.79 20.78 1.26
C SER A 18 15.47 20.56 -0.10
N ASN A 19 16.69 21.04 -0.27
CA ASN A 19 17.93 20.30 0.01
C ASN A 19 18.09 19.04 -0.88
N GLY A 20 18.83 19.20 -1.97
CA GLY A 20 19.74 18.17 -2.51
C GLY A 20 19.19 16.91 -3.16
N LYS A 21 17.96 16.85 -3.70
CA LYS A 21 17.48 15.67 -4.45
C LYS A 21 16.66 16.04 -5.70
N ASN A 22 16.89 15.27 -6.77
CA ASN A 22 16.48 15.51 -8.16
C ASN A 22 15.11 16.21 -8.37
N PRO A 23 15.03 17.23 -9.25
CA PRO A 23 13.82 18.03 -9.48
C PRO A 23 12.62 17.23 -10.02
N VAL A 24 12.89 16.06 -10.62
CA VAL A 24 11.84 15.12 -11.06
C VAL A 24 11.11 14.50 -9.86
N VAL A 25 11.83 14.21 -8.78
CA VAL A 25 11.26 13.56 -7.58
C VAL A 25 10.40 14.55 -6.79
N SER A 26 10.82 15.82 -6.66
CA SER A 26 10.02 16.86 -6.02
C SER A 26 8.77 17.20 -6.84
N GLY A 27 8.86 17.21 -8.17
CA GLY A 27 7.72 17.37 -9.07
C GLY A 27 6.67 16.27 -8.91
N VAL A 28 7.08 15.00 -8.91
CA VAL A 28 6.16 13.86 -8.68
C VAL A 28 5.55 13.91 -7.28
N HIS A 29 6.34 14.24 -6.26
CA HIS A 29 5.86 14.32 -4.88
C HIS A 29 4.84 15.45 -4.66
N ASN A 30 5.06 16.61 -5.30
CA ASN A 30 4.12 17.73 -5.26
C ASN A 30 2.86 17.44 -6.10
N ALA A 31 3.00 16.81 -7.27
CA ALA A 31 1.86 16.38 -8.07
C ALA A 31 1.00 15.33 -7.34
N LEU A 32 1.64 14.39 -6.65
CA LEU A 32 0.95 13.41 -5.82
C LEU A 32 0.14 14.08 -4.71
N ARG A 33 0.72 15.05 -3.98
CA ARG A 33 0.01 15.81 -2.94
C ARG A 33 -1.16 16.63 -3.49
N ALA A 34 -1.00 17.26 -4.65
CA ALA A 34 -2.08 17.98 -5.33
C ALA A 34 -3.18 17.05 -5.88
N SER A 35 -2.88 15.77 -6.10
CA SER A 35 -3.83 14.78 -6.62
C SER A 35 -4.71 14.11 -5.56
N ILE A 36 -4.46 14.33 -4.27
CA ILE A 36 -5.29 13.80 -3.18
C ILE A 36 -6.60 14.60 -3.11
N GLY A 37 -7.54 14.34 -4.03
CA GLY A 37 -8.74 15.16 -4.17
C GLY A 37 -10.05 14.46 -4.53
N LEU A 38 -10.05 13.16 -4.88
CA LEU A 38 -11.26 12.50 -5.40
C LEU A 38 -11.75 11.31 -4.56
N PHE A 39 -10.96 10.83 -3.60
CA PHE A 39 -11.29 9.63 -2.82
C PHE A 39 -12.28 9.87 -1.66
N ALA A 40 -12.63 11.12 -1.37
CA ALA A 40 -13.59 11.44 -0.30
C ALA A 40 -15.06 11.19 -0.72
N LEU A 41 -15.33 11.00 -2.01
CA LEU A 41 -16.69 10.78 -2.51
C LEU A 41 -17.11 9.32 -2.27
N GLY A 42 -18.20 9.14 -1.52
CA GLY A 42 -18.84 7.84 -1.32
C GLY A 42 -19.62 7.37 -2.55
N LYS A 43 -19.93 6.08 -2.60
CA LYS A 43 -20.74 5.48 -3.66
C LYS A 43 -22.10 6.18 -3.81
N ASP A 44 -22.75 6.49 -2.68
CA ASP A 44 -24.07 7.11 -2.64
C ASP A 44 -24.08 8.53 -3.23
N GLU A 45 -23.02 9.32 -2.99
CA GLU A 45 -22.89 10.67 -3.54
C GLU A 45 -22.70 10.64 -5.06
N VAL A 46 -21.91 9.68 -5.55
CA VAL A 46 -21.73 9.46 -6.99
C VAL A 46 -23.03 8.99 -7.64
N GLU A 47 -23.77 8.09 -7.01
CA GLU A 47 -25.10 7.65 -7.48
C GLU A 47 -26.09 8.81 -7.53
N ALA A 48 -26.10 9.69 -6.54
CA ALA A 48 -26.95 10.88 -6.53
C ALA A 48 -26.62 11.86 -7.66
N VAL A 49 -25.33 12.11 -7.93
CA VAL A 49 -24.90 12.97 -9.05
C VAL A 49 -25.30 12.35 -10.39
N VAL A 50 -25.07 11.05 -10.56
CA VAL A 50 -25.42 10.31 -11.77
C VAL A 50 -26.94 10.31 -12.01
N ASN A 51 -27.74 10.06 -10.97
CA ASN A 51 -29.20 10.07 -11.08
C ASN A 51 -29.71 11.45 -11.50
N ARG A 52 -29.17 12.55 -10.94
CA ARG A 52 -29.52 13.90 -11.37
C ARG A 52 -29.20 14.16 -12.85
N MET A 53 -28.10 13.61 -13.36
CA MET A 53 -27.76 13.71 -14.80
C MET A 53 -28.71 12.91 -15.68
N VAL A 54 -29.17 11.74 -15.20
CA VAL A 54 -30.16 10.92 -15.91
C VAL A 54 -31.52 11.60 -15.95
N GLU A 55 -31.98 12.15 -14.82
CA GLU A 55 -33.25 12.89 -14.72
C GLU A 55 -33.29 14.12 -15.62
N ARG A 56 -32.14 14.79 -15.80
CA ARG A 56 -32.00 15.93 -16.73
C ARG A 56 -31.89 15.52 -18.19
N GLY A 57 -31.86 14.21 -18.49
CA GLY A 57 -31.66 13.68 -19.83
C GLY A 57 -30.24 13.90 -20.39
N GLU A 58 -29.29 14.32 -19.54
CA GLU A 58 -27.89 14.52 -19.91
C GLU A 58 -27.13 13.19 -20.00
N LEU A 59 -27.67 12.14 -19.39
CA LEU A 59 -27.07 10.80 -19.38
C LEU A 59 -28.14 9.72 -19.54
N ALA A 60 -27.84 8.69 -20.32
CA ALA A 60 -28.70 7.51 -20.36
C ALA A 60 -28.60 6.73 -19.04
N GLU A 61 -29.73 6.23 -18.54
CA GLU A 61 -29.80 5.46 -17.29
C GLU A 61 -28.83 4.25 -17.28
N LYS A 62 -28.66 3.62 -18.45
CA LYS A 62 -27.71 2.52 -18.66
C LYS A 62 -26.26 2.97 -18.46
N ASP A 63 -25.91 4.15 -18.94
CA ASP A 63 -24.55 4.69 -18.85
C ASP A 63 -24.25 5.18 -17.42
N GLY A 64 -25.24 5.75 -16.74
CA GLY A 64 -25.14 6.10 -15.32
C GLY A 64 -24.80 4.90 -14.45
N ARG A 65 -25.55 3.80 -14.58
CA ARG A 65 -25.26 2.55 -13.86
C ARG A 65 -23.86 2.02 -14.16
N LYS A 66 -23.43 2.12 -15.42
CA LYS A 66 -22.10 1.66 -15.84
C LYS A 66 -20.98 2.47 -15.18
N ILE A 67 -21.13 3.78 -15.03
CA ILE A 67 -20.15 4.65 -14.36
C ILE A 67 -19.95 4.21 -12.91
N VAL A 68 -21.03 3.98 -12.17
CA VAL A 68 -20.97 3.56 -10.76
C VAL A 68 -20.24 2.21 -10.62
N VAL A 69 -20.59 1.24 -11.45
CA VAL A 69 -19.95 -0.09 -11.47
C VAL A 69 -18.47 0.02 -11.85
N ASP A 70 -18.13 0.89 -12.79
CA ASP A 70 -16.76 1.04 -13.29
C ASP A 70 -15.85 1.77 -12.29
N LEU A 71 -16.39 2.69 -11.48
CA LEU A 71 -15.66 3.42 -10.44
C LEU A 71 -15.49 2.62 -9.15
N PHE A 72 -16.51 1.87 -8.71
CA PHE A 72 -16.46 1.20 -7.41
C PHE A 72 -16.24 -0.31 -7.49
N ASP A 73 -16.86 -1.01 -8.44
CA ASP A 73 -16.82 -2.48 -8.46
C ASP A 73 -15.68 -3.04 -9.31
N ARG A 74 -15.35 -2.42 -10.44
CA ARG A 74 -14.23 -2.88 -11.30
C ARG A 74 -12.87 -2.75 -10.62
N PRO A 75 -12.52 -1.64 -9.93
CA PRO A 75 -11.21 -1.51 -9.30
C PRO A 75 -11.08 -2.50 -8.15
N ARG A 76 -12.13 -2.69 -7.34
CA ARG A 76 -12.14 -3.71 -6.27
C ARG A 76 -11.88 -5.12 -6.81
N LYS A 77 -12.52 -5.50 -7.91
CA LYS A 77 -12.29 -6.81 -8.57
C LYS A 77 -10.88 -6.93 -9.15
N ARG A 78 -10.32 -5.86 -9.71
CA ARG A 78 -8.93 -5.87 -10.22
C ARG A 78 -7.93 -5.97 -9.08
N VAL A 79 -8.06 -5.16 -8.04
CA VAL A 79 -7.16 -5.18 -6.88
C VAL A 79 -7.20 -6.54 -6.20
N ARG A 80 -8.39 -7.14 -6.02
CA ARG A 80 -8.51 -8.48 -5.44
C ARG A 80 -7.75 -9.54 -6.25
N ARG A 81 -7.94 -9.59 -7.57
CA ARG A 81 -7.20 -10.52 -8.45
C ARG A 81 -5.71 -10.21 -8.52
N MET A 82 -5.34 -8.94 -8.37
CA MET A 82 -3.94 -8.54 -8.36
C MET A 82 -3.28 -8.96 -7.05
N ASN A 83 -3.94 -8.80 -5.89
CA ASN A 83 -3.44 -9.32 -4.62
C ASN A 83 -3.22 -10.83 -4.68
N GLU A 84 -4.18 -11.61 -5.17
CA GLU A 84 -4.03 -13.08 -5.26
C GLU A 84 -2.81 -13.51 -6.09
N ASN A 85 -2.50 -12.81 -7.19
CA ASN A 85 -1.32 -13.11 -8.02
C ASN A 85 -0.02 -12.46 -7.53
N VAL A 86 -0.12 -11.31 -6.87
CA VAL A 86 1.01 -10.57 -6.32
C VAL A 86 1.50 -11.28 -5.06
N GLU A 87 0.63 -11.81 -4.22
CA GLU A 87 1.01 -12.54 -3.00
C GLU A 87 1.90 -13.73 -3.33
N SER A 88 1.54 -14.55 -4.33
CA SER A 88 2.37 -15.68 -4.77
C SER A 88 3.68 -15.23 -5.44
N ALA A 89 3.63 -14.24 -6.34
CA ALA A 89 4.82 -13.76 -7.05
C ALA A 89 5.77 -12.97 -6.13
N PHE A 90 5.24 -12.35 -5.08
CA PHE A 90 5.98 -11.64 -4.06
C PHE A 90 6.62 -12.61 -3.08
N ASP A 91 5.92 -13.66 -2.66
CA ASP A 91 6.47 -14.71 -1.79
C ASP A 91 7.62 -15.46 -2.49
N GLU A 92 7.48 -15.79 -3.78
CA GLU A 92 8.57 -16.40 -4.56
C GLU A 92 9.78 -15.48 -4.68
N GLN A 93 9.58 -14.20 -4.98
CA GLN A 93 10.65 -13.21 -5.06
C GLN A 93 11.30 -12.96 -3.70
N MET A 94 10.52 -12.84 -2.64
CA MET A 94 11.01 -12.66 -1.27
C MET A 94 11.85 -13.88 -0.87
N ASN A 95 11.38 -15.10 -1.12
CA ASN A 95 12.14 -16.32 -0.84
C ASN A 95 13.45 -16.42 -1.64
N ALA A 96 13.45 -16.00 -2.91
CA ALA A 96 14.66 -15.95 -3.73
C ALA A 96 15.69 -14.94 -3.19
N ILE A 97 15.23 -13.77 -2.74
CA ILE A 97 16.07 -12.75 -2.12
C ILE A 97 16.62 -13.26 -0.77
N LEU A 98 15.79 -13.87 0.07
CA LEU A 98 16.20 -14.41 1.37
C LEU A 98 17.28 -15.50 1.22
N LYS A 99 17.14 -16.38 0.21
CA LYS A 99 18.17 -17.37 -0.14
C LYS A 99 19.46 -16.70 -0.62
N THR A 100 19.37 -15.67 -1.46
CA THR A 100 20.53 -14.94 -1.98
C THR A 100 21.26 -14.18 -0.88
N LEU A 101 20.52 -13.66 0.11
CA LEU A 101 21.07 -12.98 1.29
C LEU A 101 21.53 -13.96 2.38
N ASN A 102 21.51 -15.27 2.11
CA ASN A 102 21.94 -16.32 3.04
C ASN A 102 21.19 -16.29 4.39
N VAL A 103 19.96 -15.76 4.40
CA VAL A 103 19.13 -15.66 5.60
C VAL A 103 18.47 -17.03 5.82
N PRO A 104 18.79 -17.75 6.91
CA PRO A 104 18.22 -19.06 7.19
C PRO A 104 16.72 -18.94 7.49
N THR A 105 15.94 -19.93 7.04
CA THR A 105 14.49 -19.95 7.27
C THR A 105 14.17 -20.47 8.67
N GLN A 106 12.94 -20.26 9.14
CA GLN A 106 12.51 -20.74 10.45
C GLN A 106 12.66 -22.27 10.60
N ALA A 107 12.41 -23.02 9.53
CA ALA A 107 12.55 -24.47 9.52
C ALA A 107 14.02 -24.89 9.73
N ASP A 108 14.95 -24.21 9.07
CA ASP A 108 16.40 -24.49 9.18
C ASP A 108 16.90 -24.22 10.61
N LEU A 109 16.40 -23.16 11.25
CA LEU A 109 16.73 -22.83 12.64
C LEU A 109 16.20 -23.88 13.62
N GLN A 110 15.03 -24.44 13.34
CA GLN A 110 14.40 -25.45 14.18
C GLN A 110 15.14 -26.80 14.07
N GLU A 111 15.49 -27.22 12.86
CA GLU A 111 16.32 -28.41 12.64
C GLU A 111 17.70 -28.30 13.32
N LEU A 112 18.29 -27.10 13.30
CA LEU A 112 19.56 -26.85 13.98
C LEU A 112 19.39 -26.90 15.51
N GLY A 113 18.27 -26.39 16.04
CA GLY A 113 17.91 -26.48 17.46
C GLY A 113 17.78 -27.92 17.95
N ASP A 114 17.10 -28.77 17.17
CA ASP A 114 16.92 -30.19 17.49
C ASP A 114 18.26 -30.93 17.49
N LYS A 115 19.11 -30.69 16.48
CA LYS A 115 20.47 -31.25 16.42
C LYS A 115 21.35 -30.78 17.57
N LEU A 116 21.20 -29.53 18.03
CA LEU A 116 21.90 -29.03 19.20
C LEU A 116 21.43 -29.73 20.48
N GLY A 117 20.13 -29.97 20.62
CA GLY A 117 19.57 -30.72 21.75
C GLY A 117 20.12 -32.15 21.81
N ASP A 118 20.06 -32.87 20.70
CA ASP A 118 20.60 -34.24 20.58
C ASP A 118 22.10 -34.31 20.91
N LEU A 119 22.86 -33.28 20.51
CA LEU A 119 24.28 -33.21 20.77
C LEU A 119 24.56 -32.90 22.24
N ALA A 120 23.80 -31.97 22.84
CA ALA A 120 23.88 -31.66 24.26
C ALA A 120 23.61 -32.90 25.12
N ASP A 121 22.58 -33.68 24.79
CA ASP A 121 22.22 -34.91 25.50
C ASP A 121 23.34 -35.97 25.42
N LYS A 122 23.95 -36.14 24.25
CA LYS A 122 25.07 -37.07 24.07
C LYS A 122 26.32 -36.65 24.86
N VAL A 123 26.61 -35.35 24.90
CA VAL A 123 27.72 -34.80 25.69
C VAL A 123 27.46 -35.00 27.18
N ASP A 124 26.23 -34.77 27.64
CA ASP A 124 25.85 -34.92 29.04
C ASP A 124 25.93 -36.38 29.52
N GLN A 125 25.49 -37.33 28.67
CA GLN A 125 25.64 -38.76 28.91
C GLN A 125 27.12 -39.19 28.98
N LEU A 126 27.96 -38.63 28.11
CA LEU A 126 29.39 -38.95 28.10
C LEU A 126 30.09 -38.39 29.35
N SER A 127 29.76 -37.16 29.75
CA SER A 127 30.24 -36.54 30.98
C SER A 127 29.88 -37.37 32.22
N LYS A 128 28.63 -37.82 32.32
CA LYS A 128 28.16 -38.72 33.40
C LYS A 128 28.91 -40.06 33.43
N ARG A 129 29.27 -40.61 32.27
CA ARG A 129 30.08 -41.84 32.18
C ARG A 129 31.54 -41.64 32.57
N ILE A 130 32.11 -40.45 32.34
CA ILE A 130 33.50 -40.13 32.69
C ILE A 130 33.65 -39.76 34.17
N SER A 131 32.61 -39.18 34.79
CA SER A 131 32.58 -38.84 36.22
C SER A 131 32.15 -40.01 37.13
N SER A 132 31.80 -41.16 36.55
CA SER A 132 31.48 -42.42 37.24
C SER A 132 32.68 -43.37 37.24
#